data_AF-A0A409WBQ9-F1
#
_entry.id   AF-A0A409WBQ9-F1
#
_cell.length_a   1.000
_cell.length_b   1.000
_cell.length_c   1.000
_cell.angle_alpha   90.00
_cell.angle_beta   90.00
_cell.angle_gamma   90.00
#
_symmetry.space_group_name_H-M   'P 1'
#
loop_
_entity.id
_entity.type
_entity.pdbx_description
1 polymer ?
#
loop_
_entity_poly.entity_id
_entity_poly.type
_entity_poly.pdbx_seq_one_letter_code
_entity_poly.pdbx_strand_id
1 'polypeptide(L)'
;MRAQAFKAALWLFSLSLTPQIYAVTTSYYPASSPLNSSTLNNATDSPTSSGNLDILATGNEFFRKETAKTNPGLLRNLTVNGQHPPFMYLGCADSRVSEGTIFNAKPGTLLVQRNIANQFLSLDDDVQGVFSYAVAELGVAHIIVMGHYGCGAVGAAIQTPPPTPVDGPRTAVRRFVAPIREIYYASNRTEIVKLRQRNERLQHVDFPAFDEPGYRALVEANIEVNVRRIAESSLIRNLYSTRGHDLFIHGFVYDISDGRVYNLGVSVGPPGVEVPSVPFPLVSVSAIWLFSLSITGRVYAVTTPYHPESPPFQFSPLGGAGGSSSGLGMLAVGNEIFRTEIAITDPGLLTNLTVNGQRQLISRFHILPIDSTRWHLDPQFLYLGCSDSRVSAGTIFNAKPGTLFVQRNIANQFLNLDDDVQAVFSYAVDELGVSHIIVMGHYGCGGVAAAIATPPSPPIEGPDTAIQNWISSIREIYNTSNRTEIVQLRQKNAHLQHVDPPPFNDPGYRALIEENVVTGVRRIAESSLIRNLYSTREHDLFIHGFVYDISNGRVYNLGVSVGPPGVQIPVVPFPRVPAVHH
;
A
#
# COMPACT_ATOMS: atom_id res chain seq x y z
N MET A 1 -28.81 -32.62 -26.07
CA MET A 1 -29.77 -33.71 -26.35
C MET A 1 -29.01 -34.93 -26.86
N ARG A 2 -29.31 -36.12 -26.31
CA ARG A 2 -28.83 -37.49 -26.66
C ARG A 2 -27.33 -37.75 -26.39
N ALA A 3 -26.86 -38.46 -25.36
CA ALA A 3 -27.30 -39.64 -24.59
C ALA A 3 -27.04 -41.01 -25.25
N GLN A 4 -26.43 -41.89 -24.43
CA GLN A 4 -26.32 -43.36 -24.48
C GLN A 4 -25.18 -43.97 -25.31
N ALA A 5 -24.52 -45.08 -24.95
CA ALA A 5 -24.30 -45.90 -23.75
C ALA A 5 -23.54 -47.15 -24.27
N PHE A 6 -22.76 -47.89 -23.45
CA PHE A 6 -22.82 -49.38 -23.37
C PHE A 6 -21.86 -49.96 -22.30
N LYS A 7 -22.48 -50.61 -21.29
CA LYS A 7 -22.21 -51.90 -20.58
C LYS A 7 -20.76 -52.25 -20.14
N ALA A 8 -20.44 -52.34 -18.85
CA ALA A 8 -20.85 -53.32 -17.79
C ALA A 8 -20.05 -54.64 -17.78
N ALA A 9 -19.31 -54.87 -16.69
CA ALA A 9 -18.99 -56.21 -16.16
C ALA A 9 -18.81 -56.11 -14.64
N LEU A 10 -19.74 -56.74 -13.92
CA LEU A 10 -19.78 -56.90 -12.48
C LEU A 10 -19.19 -58.28 -12.16
N TRP A 11 -18.25 -58.38 -11.22
CA TRP A 11 -17.97 -59.62 -10.50
C TRP A 11 -17.99 -59.35 -9.00
N LEU A 12 -18.88 -60.06 -8.32
CA LEU A 12 -19.04 -60.12 -6.87
C LEU A 12 -17.95 -61.02 -6.29
N PHE A 13 -17.27 -60.58 -5.24
CA PHE A 13 -16.84 -61.46 -4.15
C PHE A 13 -16.80 -60.65 -2.84
N SER A 14 -17.58 -61.13 -1.88
CA SER A 14 -17.57 -60.73 -0.48
C SER A 14 -16.58 -61.60 0.29
N LEU A 15 -15.77 -61.00 1.18
CA LEU A 15 -15.74 -61.27 2.63
C LEU A 15 -14.40 -60.90 3.30
N SER A 16 -14.59 -60.34 4.50
CA SER A 16 -13.72 -60.32 5.69
C SER A 16 -12.36 -59.63 5.65
N LEU A 17 -12.32 -58.50 6.36
CA LEU A 17 -11.15 -57.84 6.93
C LEU A 17 -10.43 -58.72 7.97
N THR A 18 -9.10 -58.79 7.91
CA THR A 18 -8.17 -58.51 9.04
C THR A 18 -6.73 -58.38 8.50
N PRO A 19 -5.85 -57.57 9.12
CA PRO A 19 -4.61 -57.11 8.51
C PRO A 19 -3.38 -57.95 8.94
N GLN A 20 -2.48 -58.26 8.00
CA GLN A 20 -1.09 -58.60 8.34
C GLN A 20 -0.09 -57.95 7.38
N ILE A 21 0.91 -57.35 8.02
CA ILE A 21 2.00 -56.54 7.52
C ILE A 21 3.06 -57.44 6.88
N TYR A 22 3.59 -57.07 5.71
CA TYR A 22 4.94 -57.47 5.30
C TYR A 22 5.70 -56.31 4.66
N ALA A 23 6.94 -56.19 5.11
CA ALA A 23 7.90 -55.13 4.83
C ALA A 23 8.48 -55.22 3.42
N VAL A 24 8.84 -54.04 2.87
CA VAL A 24 9.84 -53.92 1.81
C VAL A 24 10.92 -52.97 2.30
N THR A 25 12.14 -53.50 2.32
CA THR A 25 13.40 -52.87 2.72
C THR A 25 13.92 -51.92 1.64
N THR A 26 14.37 -50.73 2.05
CA THR A 26 15.42 -49.99 1.35
C THR A 26 16.47 -49.53 2.36
N SER A 27 17.73 -49.66 1.94
CA SER A 27 18.95 -49.64 2.74
C SER A 27 19.33 -48.26 3.29
N TYR A 28 19.74 -48.29 4.56
CA TYR A 28 20.30 -47.23 5.40
C TYR A 28 21.70 -46.77 4.93
N TYR A 29 21.95 -45.45 4.96
CA TYR A 29 23.27 -44.87 5.23
C TYR A 29 23.18 -44.05 6.52
N PRO A 30 24.12 -44.18 7.47
CA PRO A 30 23.96 -43.68 8.83
C PRO A 30 24.21 -42.18 8.94
N ALA A 31 23.40 -41.55 9.79
CA ALA A 31 23.56 -40.19 10.28
C ALA A 31 24.95 -40.01 10.93
N SER A 32 25.64 -38.94 10.56
CA SER A 32 26.74 -38.40 11.35
C SER A 32 26.34 -37.03 11.88
N SER A 33 26.24 -37.00 13.21
CA SER A 33 26.40 -35.93 14.21
C SER A 33 26.07 -34.47 13.88
N PRO A 34 25.42 -33.74 14.82
CA PRO A 34 25.12 -32.32 14.65
C PRO A 34 26.43 -31.53 14.61
N LEU A 35 26.67 -30.81 13.51
CA LEU A 35 27.73 -29.80 13.46
C LEU A 35 27.37 -28.67 14.43
N ASN A 36 28.24 -28.51 15.41
CA ASN A 36 28.29 -27.44 16.42
C ASN A 36 27.73 -26.10 15.92
N SER A 37 26.76 -25.57 16.66
CA SER A 37 26.19 -24.23 16.53
C SER A 37 27.13 -23.10 17.01
N SER A 38 28.45 -23.27 16.89
CA SER A 38 29.45 -22.36 17.48
C SER A 38 30.45 -21.76 16.49
N THR A 39 30.18 -21.79 15.18
CA THR A 39 31.07 -21.15 14.17
C THR A 39 30.35 -20.24 13.15
N LEU A 40 29.13 -19.77 13.44
CA LEU A 40 28.48 -18.68 12.68
C LEU A 40 28.38 -17.36 13.46
N ASN A 41 28.99 -17.30 14.65
CA ASN A 41 29.07 -16.09 15.48
C ASN A 41 30.54 -15.73 15.67
N ASN A 42 31.17 -15.21 14.61
CA ASN A 42 32.32 -14.30 14.67
C ASN A 42 32.60 -13.78 13.26
N ALA A 43 31.67 -13.00 12.75
CA ALA A 43 31.95 -11.97 11.76
C ALA A 43 31.24 -10.71 12.24
N THR A 44 31.94 -9.97 13.10
CA THR A 44 31.75 -8.53 13.23
C THR A 44 32.17 -7.88 11.92
N ASP A 45 31.38 -8.08 10.87
CA ASP A 45 31.46 -7.30 9.65
C ASP A 45 30.22 -6.41 9.63
N SER A 46 30.46 -5.11 9.82
CA SER A 46 29.54 -4.06 9.41
C SER A 46 29.07 -4.37 7.98
N PRO A 47 27.77 -4.34 7.68
CA PRO A 47 27.28 -4.64 6.35
C PRO A 47 27.89 -3.64 5.37
N THR A 48 28.85 -4.10 4.57
CA THR A 48 29.44 -3.30 3.50
C THR A 48 28.33 -2.86 2.54
N SER A 49 28.26 -1.56 2.27
CA SER A 49 27.21 -0.83 1.55
C SER A 49 26.87 -1.30 0.13
N SER A 50 27.52 -2.34 -0.41
CA SER A 50 27.23 -2.93 -1.72
C SER A 50 26.14 -4.01 -1.69
N GLY A 51 25.79 -4.57 -0.53
CA GLY A 51 24.88 -5.74 -0.43
C GLY A 51 23.37 -5.44 -0.55
N ASN A 52 22.95 -4.18 -0.54
CA ASN A 52 21.53 -3.84 -0.42
C ASN A 52 20.80 -3.84 -1.78
N LEU A 53 21.36 -3.26 -2.85
CA LEU A 53 20.65 -3.13 -4.13
C LEU A 53 20.44 -4.47 -4.86
N ASP A 54 21.28 -5.47 -4.60
CA ASP A 54 21.21 -6.80 -5.22
C ASP A 54 19.89 -7.53 -4.94
N ILE A 55 19.26 -7.25 -3.80
CA ILE A 55 17.93 -7.81 -3.47
C ILE A 55 16.88 -7.38 -4.50
N LEU A 56 16.97 -6.14 -4.98
CA LEU A 56 16.04 -5.58 -5.96
C LEU A 56 16.34 -6.15 -7.35
N ALA A 57 17.60 -6.26 -7.75
CA ALA A 57 17.98 -6.87 -9.03
C ALA A 57 17.56 -8.34 -9.12
N THR A 58 17.86 -9.12 -8.06
CA THR A 58 17.46 -10.52 -7.95
C THR A 58 15.94 -10.66 -8.02
N GLY A 59 15.22 -9.81 -7.29
CA GLY A 59 13.77 -9.77 -7.28
C GLY A 59 13.15 -9.40 -8.63
N ASN A 60 13.73 -8.45 -9.35
CA ASN A 60 13.30 -8.10 -10.71
C ASN A 60 13.56 -9.23 -11.71
N GLU A 61 14.69 -9.91 -11.60
CA GLU A 61 14.97 -11.08 -12.44
C GLU A 61 13.95 -12.20 -12.20
N PHE A 62 13.62 -12.48 -10.93
CA PHE A 62 12.58 -13.44 -10.56
C PHE A 62 11.23 -13.05 -11.14
N PHE A 63 10.79 -11.81 -10.92
CA PHE A 63 9.52 -11.28 -11.45
C PHE A 63 9.42 -11.47 -12.97
N ARG A 64 10.49 -11.16 -13.71
CA ARG A 64 10.53 -11.30 -15.17
C ARG A 64 10.40 -12.75 -15.61
N LYS A 65 11.17 -13.67 -14.99
CA LYS A 65 11.14 -15.10 -15.30
C LYS A 65 9.76 -15.69 -15.00
N GLU A 66 9.21 -15.42 -13.82
CA GLU A 66 7.91 -15.94 -13.42
C GLU A 66 6.76 -15.34 -14.24
N THR A 67 6.81 -14.05 -14.58
CA THR A 67 5.78 -13.44 -15.44
C THR A 67 5.81 -14.03 -16.84
N ALA A 68 7.00 -14.22 -17.43
CA ALA A 68 7.13 -14.86 -18.74
C ALA A 68 6.59 -16.31 -18.75
N LYS A 69 6.75 -17.02 -17.63
CA LYS A 69 6.29 -18.40 -17.46
C LYS A 69 4.78 -18.50 -17.21
N THR A 70 4.24 -17.65 -16.33
CA THR A 70 2.86 -17.76 -15.83
C THR A 70 1.86 -16.93 -16.63
N ASN A 71 2.30 -15.83 -17.24
CA ASN A 71 1.46 -14.90 -18.00
C ASN A 71 2.22 -14.38 -19.24
N PRO A 72 2.56 -15.27 -20.20
CA PRO A 72 3.32 -14.90 -21.38
C PRO A 72 2.61 -13.78 -22.16
N GLY A 73 3.36 -12.74 -22.53
CA GLY A 73 2.83 -11.60 -23.30
C GLY A 73 2.09 -10.53 -22.48
N LEU A 74 1.86 -10.72 -21.16
CA LEU A 74 1.20 -9.73 -20.29
C LEU A 74 1.83 -8.34 -20.41
N LEU A 75 3.15 -8.27 -20.21
CA LEU A 75 3.91 -7.02 -20.26
C LEU A 75 3.87 -6.35 -21.64
N ARG A 76 3.94 -7.15 -22.71
CA ARG A 76 3.82 -6.65 -24.08
C ARG A 76 2.41 -6.12 -24.37
N ASN A 77 1.37 -6.80 -23.90
CA ASN A 77 -0.02 -6.37 -24.04
C ASN A 77 -0.23 -5.02 -23.32
N LEU A 78 0.19 -4.90 -22.07
CA LEU A 78 0.13 -3.65 -21.29
C LEU A 78 0.96 -2.50 -21.88
N THR A 79 1.94 -2.81 -22.72
CA THR A 79 2.73 -1.81 -23.46
C THR A 79 1.98 -1.32 -24.69
N VAL A 80 1.37 -2.24 -25.46
CA VAL A 80 0.74 -1.94 -26.76
C VAL A 80 -0.67 -1.38 -26.59
N ASN A 81 -1.45 -1.94 -25.66
CA ASN A 81 -2.86 -1.63 -25.49
C ASN A 81 -3.10 -0.63 -24.34
N GLY A 82 -2.06 -0.20 -23.64
CA GLY A 82 -2.18 0.69 -22.48
C GLY A 82 -2.66 -0.03 -21.21
N GLN A 83 -3.12 0.77 -20.25
CA GLN A 83 -3.60 0.30 -18.95
C GLN A 83 -5.10 0.57 -18.81
N HIS A 84 -5.83 -0.38 -18.22
CA HIS A 84 -7.24 -0.24 -17.87
C HIS A 84 -7.47 -0.86 -16.48
N PRO A 85 -6.86 -0.29 -15.42
CA PRO A 85 -6.99 -0.84 -14.09
C PRO A 85 -8.43 -0.71 -13.60
N PRO A 86 -9.05 -1.77 -13.06
CA PRO A 86 -10.37 -1.66 -12.46
C PRO A 86 -10.35 -0.94 -11.10
N PHE A 87 -9.17 -0.83 -10.47
CA PHE A 87 -9.02 -0.28 -9.12
C PHE A 87 -8.06 0.91 -9.10
N MET A 88 -8.47 1.99 -8.43
CA MET A 88 -7.57 2.92 -7.76
C MET A 88 -7.36 2.46 -6.32
N TYR A 89 -6.12 2.50 -5.84
CA TYR A 89 -5.74 2.16 -4.47
C TYR A 89 -5.03 3.36 -3.84
N LEU A 90 -5.57 3.86 -2.72
CA LEU A 90 -4.95 4.85 -1.85
C LEU A 90 -4.50 4.16 -0.56
N GLY A 91 -3.19 4.05 -0.36
CA GLY A 91 -2.60 3.36 0.79
C GLY A 91 -1.49 4.15 1.49
N CYS A 92 -0.96 3.57 2.56
CA CYS A 92 0.12 4.18 3.35
C CYS A 92 1.48 3.89 2.72
N ALA A 93 2.45 4.80 2.84
CA ALA A 93 3.84 4.62 2.39
C ALA A 93 4.60 3.51 3.15
N ASP A 94 4.08 3.08 4.30
CA ASP A 94 4.67 2.08 5.20
C ASP A 94 5.16 0.80 4.49
N SER A 95 6.38 0.38 4.81
CA SER A 95 7.05 -0.69 4.09
C SER A 95 6.41 -2.06 4.24
N ARG A 96 5.56 -2.25 5.26
CA ARG A 96 4.87 -3.51 5.56
C ARG A 96 3.63 -3.75 4.70
N VAL A 97 3.11 -2.71 4.04
CA VAL A 97 1.80 -2.73 3.36
C VAL A 97 1.91 -2.55 1.85
N SER A 98 2.63 -3.45 1.17
CA SER A 98 2.67 -3.44 -0.30
C SER A 98 1.37 -3.97 -0.89
N GLU A 99 0.71 -3.15 -1.70
CA GLU A 99 -0.54 -3.45 -2.38
C GLU A 99 -0.42 -4.64 -3.34
N GLY A 100 0.71 -4.73 -4.06
CA GLY A 100 1.02 -5.83 -4.96
C GLY A 100 1.14 -7.16 -4.21
N THR A 101 1.79 -7.13 -3.05
CA THR A 101 2.01 -8.32 -2.21
C THR A 101 0.73 -8.75 -1.48
N ILE A 102 0.00 -7.80 -0.87
CA ILE A 102 -1.24 -8.08 -0.12
C ILE A 102 -2.27 -8.76 -1.01
N PHE A 103 -2.46 -8.27 -2.23
CA PHE A 103 -3.48 -8.77 -3.15
C PHE A 103 -2.97 -9.78 -4.16
N ASN A 104 -1.66 -10.09 -4.16
CA ASN A 104 -0.99 -10.79 -5.25
C ASN A 104 -1.35 -10.17 -6.61
N ALA A 105 -1.36 -8.83 -6.67
CA ALA A 105 -1.86 -8.08 -7.81
C ALA A 105 -0.85 -8.13 -8.97
N LYS A 106 -1.36 -8.43 -10.15
CA LYS A 106 -0.57 -8.41 -11.39
C LYS A 106 -0.37 -6.96 -11.87
N PRO A 107 0.67 -6.71 -12.68
CA PRO A 107 0.77 -5.45 -13.41
C PRO A 107 -0.53 -5.16 -14.20
N GLY A 108 -0.99 -3.92 -14.16
CA GLY A 108 -2.22 -3.45 -14.79
C GLY A 108 -3.47 -3.53 -13.91
N THR A 109 -3.39 -4.05 -12.68
CA THR A 109 -4.57 -4.24 -11.81
C THR A 109 -4.89 -3.03 -10.94
N LEU A 110 -3.89 -2.41 -10.31
CA LEU A 110 -4.07 -1.34 -9.33
C LEU A 110 -3.35 -0.08 -9.81
N LEU A 111 -4.07 1.00 -10.06
CA LEU A 111 -3.46 2.34 -10.09
C LEU A 111 -3.31 2.81 -8.64
N VAL A 112 -2.12 3.27 -8.25
CA VAL A 112 -1.76 3.35 -6.83
C VAL A 112 -1.28 4.74 -6.44
N GLN A 113 -1.93 5.33 -5.44
CA GLN A 113 -1.37 6.40 -4.62
C GLN A 113 -0.89 5.81 -3.29
N ARG A 114 0.32 6.20 -2.87
CA ARG A 114 0.80 5.91 -1.52
C ARG A 114 1.43 7.16 -0.93
N ASN A 115 0.96 7.55 0.25
CA ASN A 115 1.45 8.68 1.03
C ASN A 115 1.44 8.38 2.54
N ILE A 116 1.83 9.34 3.38
CA ILE A 116 1.79 9.16 4.84
C ILE A 116 0.35 8.92 5.31
N ALA A 117 0.07 7.75 5.90
CA ALA A 117 -1.23 7.40 6.48
C ALA A 117 -2.42 7.56 5.53
N ASN A 118 -2.24 7.23 4.23
CA ASN A 118 -3.31 7.07 3.25
C ASN A 118 -4.31 8.25 3.23
N GLN A 119 -3.77 9.46 3.27
CA GLN A 119 -4.54 10.70 3.32
C GLN A 119 -5.08 11.05 1.92
N PHE A 120 -6.32 11.52 1.89
CA PHE A 120 -6.91 12.22 0.77
C PHE A 120 -7.21 13.64 1.22
N LEU A 121 -6.37 14.59 0.79
CA LEU A 121 -6.50 16.02 1.13
C LEU A 121 -6.97 16.77 -0.11
N SER A 122 -7.93 17.69 0.05
CA SER A 122 -8.57 18.39 -1.06
C SER A 122 -7.71 19.44 -1.75
N LEU A 123 -6.65 19.91 -1.06
CA LEU A 123 -5.72 20.93 -1.56
C LEU A 123 -4.36 20.34 -1.94
N ASP A 124 -4.26 19.01 -1.99
CA ASP A 124 -3.06 18.28 -2.32
C ASP A 124 -3.14 17.83 -3.78
N ASP A 125 -2.45 18.57 -4.67
CA ASP A 125 -2.45 18.31 -6.11
C ASP A 125 -1.83 16.93 -6.45
N ASP A 126 -1.00 16.33 -5.57
CA ASP A 126 -0.45 14.98 -5.76
C ASP A 126 -1.62 13.96 -5.76
N VAL A 127 -2.31 13.80 -4.62
CA VAL A 127 -3.42 12.84 -4.52
C VAL A 127 -4.62 13.22 -5.39
N GLN A 128 -4.93 14.52 -5.54
CA GLN A 128 -6.02 14.97 -6.41
C GLN A 128 -5.72 14.68 -7.88
N GLY A 129 -4.48 14.87 -8.34
CA GLY A 129 -4.08 14.56 -9.70
C GLY A 129 -4.20 13.07 -10.02
N VAL A 130 -3.81 12.21 -9.08
CA VAL A 130 -3.89 10.75 -9.23
C VAL A 130 -5.35 10.28 -9.23
N PHE A 131 -6.17 10.87 -8.36
CA PHE A 131 -7.61 10.63 -8.29
C PHE A 131 -8.34 11.06 -9.57
N SER A 132 -8.09 12.28 -10.05
CA SER A 132 -8.63 12.77 -11.33
C SER A 132 -8.22 11.85 -12.48
N TYR A 133 -6.94 11.49 -12.58
CA TYR A 133 -6.46 10.58 -13.61
C TYR A 133 -7.13 9.21 -13.55
N ALA A 134 -7.32 8.65 -12.35
CA ALA A 134 -7.98 7.36 -12.19
C ALA A 134 -9.45 7.38 -12.65
N VAL A 135 -10.18 8.43 -12.29
CA VAL A 135 -11.63 8.53 -12.54
C VAL A 135 -11.93 9.05 -13.94
N ALA A 136 -11.34 10.17 -14.33
CA ALA A 136 -11.64 10.86 -15.58
C ALA A 136 -10.93 10.23 -16.80
N GLU A 137 -9.66 9.82 -16.64
CA GLU A 137 -8.86 9.31 -17.77
C GLU A 137 -8.93 7.78 -17.91
N LEU A 138 -8.86 7.05 -16.79
CA LEU A 138 -8.83 5.58 -16.82
C LEU A 138 -10.19 4.92 -16.57
N GLY A 139 -11.15 5.64 -16.00
CA GLY A 139 -12.49 5.11 -15.72
C GLY A 139 -12.48 3.92 -14.76
N VAL A 140 -11.73 3.99 -13.65
CA VAL A 140 -11.71 2.92 -12.64
C VAL A 140 -13.13 2.64 -12.10
N ALA A 141 -13.43 1.36 -11.84
CA ALA A 141 -14.72 0.96 -11.28
C ALA A 141 -14.73 1.01 -9.75
N HIS A 142 -13.55 0.95 -9.12
CA HIS A 142 -13.43 0.88 -7.67
C HIS A 142 -12.30 1.76 -7.17
N ILE A 143 -12.56 2.53 -6.10
CA ILE A 143 -11.55 3.24 -5.32
C ILE A 143 -11.44 2.55 -3.97
N ILE A 144 -10.23 2.13 -3.60
CA ILE A 144 -9.94 1.48 -2.33
C ILE A 144 -9.11 2.45 -1.48
N VAL A 145 -9.66 2.90 -0.36
CA VAL A 145 -8.89 3.57 0.70
C VAL A 145 -8.52 2.52 1.73
N MET A 146 -7.22 2.24 1.84
CA MET A 146 -6.71 1.21 2.74
C MET A 146 -5.73 1.78 3.74
N GLY A 147 -6.13 1.75 5.02
CA GLY A 147 -5.19 1.95 6.12
C GLY A 147 -4.69 0.62 6.67
N HIS A 148 -3.88 0.69 7.72
CA HIS A 148 -3.35 -0.50 8.38
C HIS A 148 -3.14 -0.27 9.87
N TYR A 149 -3.36 -1.30 10.67
CA TYR A 149 -3.04 -1.23 12.10
C TYR A 149 -1.53 -1.13 12.30
N GLY A 150 -1.11 -0.40 13.33
CA GLY A 150 0.30 -0.07 13.56
C GLY A 150 0.88 1.01 12.63
N CYS A 151 0.04 1.84 11.99
CA CYS A 151 0.48 2.97 11.16
C CYS A 151 1.27 4.03 11.94
N GLY A 152 2.57 4.16 11.62
CA GLY A 152 3.50 5.06 12.31
C GLY A 152 2.99 6.50 12.40
N ALA A 153 2.46 7.04 11.31
CA ALA A 153 1.97 8.42 11.28
C ALA A 153 0.66 8.64 12.05
N VAL A 154 -0.23 7.64 12.10
CA VAL A 154 -1.41 7.71 12.98
C VAL A 154 -0.97 7.67 14.46
N GLY A 155 0.07 6.89 14.78
CA GLY A 155 0.66 6.88 16.12
C GLY A 155 1.30 8.22 16.48
N ALA A 156 2.04 8.82 15.55
CA ALA A 156 2.63 10.15 15.69
C ALA A 156 1.59 11.28 15.84
N ALA A 157 0.35 11.08 15.35
CA ALA A 157 -0.74 12.02 15.58
C ALA A 157 -1.17 12.07 17.06
N ILE A 158 -1.07 10.93 17.76
CA ILE A 158 -1.40 10.74 19.18
C ILE A 158 -0.24 11.18 20.09
N GLN A 159 0.99 10.85 19.71
CA GLN A 159 2.21 11.13 20.48
C GLN A 159 2.41 12.65 20.69
N THR A 160 2.99 13.03 21.83
CA THR A 160 3.43 14.41 22.04
C THR A 160 4.53 14.77 21.03
N PRO A 161 4.36 15.81 20.21
CA PRO A 161 5.37 16.18 19.21
C PRO A 161 6.65 16.68 19.90
N PRO A 162 7.84 16.46 19.29
CA PRO A 162 9.10 16.91 19.88
C PRO A 162 9.14 18.45 20.03
N PRO A 163 9.78 18.97 21.10
CA PRO A 163 9.73 20.39 21.46
C PRO A 163 10.50 21.33 20.52
N THR A 164 11.37 20.79 19.66
CA THR A 164 12.19 21.59 18.74
C THR A 164 11.34 22.22 17.63
N PRO A 165 11.62 23.50 17.27
CA PRO A 165 11.15 24.08 16.02
C PRO A 165 11.64 23.19 14.88
N VAL A 166 10.72 22.68 14.08
CA VAL A 166 11.07 21.98 12.84
C VAL A 166 11.24 23.04 11.77
N ASP A 167 12.42 23.06 11.17
CA ASP A 167 12.65 23.79 9.93
C ASP A 167 12.62 22.81 8.75
N GLY A 168 12.20 23.28 7.58
CA GLY A 168 12.29 22.50 6.34
C GLY A 168 11.37 21.27 6.28
N PRO A 169 11.76 20.16 5.62
CA PRO A 169 10.89 19.00 5.33
C PRO A 169 10.22 18.35 6.54
N ARG A 170 10.81 18.47 7.74
CA ARG A 170 10.19 17.97 8.99
C ARG A 170 8.90 18.74 9.35
N THR A 171 8.73 19.96 8.84
CA THR A 171 7.46 20.68 8.92
C THR A 171 6.37 20.04 8.06
N ALA A 172 6.74 19.43 6.92
CA ALA A 172 5.79 18.77 6.03
C ALA A 172 5.14 17.57 6.72
N VAL A 173 5.92 16.74 7.43
CA VAL A 173 5.37 15.63 8.25
C VAL A 173 4.36 16.15 9.27
N ARG A 174 4.68 17.25 9.98
CA ARG A 174 3.75 17.84 10.95
C ARG A 174 2.46 18.36 10.29
N ARG A 175 2.57 19.06 9.16
CA ARG A 175 1.41 19.55 8.40
C ARG A 175 0.56 18.39 7.88
N PHE A 176 1.19 17.35 7.35
CA PHE A 176 0.50 16.19 6.76
C PHE A 176 -0.17 15.29 7.80
N VAL A 177 0.37 15.21 9.02
CA VAL A 177 -0.23 14.48 10.14
C VAL A 177 -1.30 15.30 10.88
N ALA A 178 -1.34 16.62 10.73
CA ALA A 178 -2.28 17.49 11.43
C ALA A 178 -3.76 17.11 11.21
N PRO A 179 -4.24 16.77 10.00
CA PRO A 179 -5.62 16.30 9.80
C PRO A 179 -5.97 15.04 10.60
N ILE A 180 -5.02 14.13 10.82
CA ILE A 180 -5.23 12.93 11.65
C ILE A 180 -5.37 13.32 13.12
N ARG A 181 -4.55 14.29 13.56
CA ARG A 181 -4.62 14.83 14.92
C ARG A 181 -5.95 15.55 15.16
N GLU A 182 -6.49 16.24 14.16
CA GLU A 182 -7.84 16.82 14.22
C GLU A 182 -8.90 15.73 14.41
N ILE A 183 -8.81 14.61 13.68
CA ILE A 183 -9.71 13.46 13.88
C ILE A 183 -9.59 12.91 15.31
N TYR A 184 -8.37 12.79 15.85
CA TYR A 184 -8.15 12.33 17.23
C TYR A 184 -8.85 13.22 18.26
N TYR A 185 -8.78 14.54 18.12
CA TYR A 185 -9.43 15.48 19.06
C TYR A 185 -10.93 15.61 18.84
N ALA A 186 -11.40 15.57 17.59
CA ALA A 186 -12.81 15.77 17.24
C ALA A 186 -13.66 14.48 17.35
N SER A 187 -13.03 13.30 17.38
CA SER A 187 -13.78 12.04 17.38
C SER A 187 -14.56 11.82 18.67
N ASN A 188 -15.78 11.32 18.49
CA ASN A 188 -16.68 10.83 19.53
C ASN A 188 -16.67 9.30 19.67
N ARG A 189 -15.81 8.58 18.93
CA ARG A 189 -15.67 7.12 19.09
C ARG A 189 -15.17 6.81 20.50
N THR A 190 -15.84 5.89 21.17
CA THR A 190 -15.62 5.60 22.61
C THR A 190 -14.16 5.21 22.89
N GLU A 191 -13.54 4.44 22.01
CA GLU A 191 -12.16 3.99 22.12
C GLU A 191 -11.17 5.16 22.04
N ILE A 192 -11.39 6.07 21.09
CA ILE A 192 -10.56 7.28 20.92
C ILE A 192 -10.74 8.23 22.11
N VAL A 193 -11.98 8.45 22.56
CA VAL A 193 -12.28 9.29 23.73
C VAL A 193 -11.59 8.74 24.99
N LYS A 194 -11.66 7.42 25.22
CA LYS A 194 -10.99 6.76 26.36
C LYS A 194 -9.47 6.93 26.30
N LEU A 195 -8.87 6.78 25.12
CA LEU A 195 -7.44 7.01 24.92
C LEU A 195 -7.08 8.48 25.17
N ARG A 196 -7.86 9.41 24.64
CA ARG A 196 -7.67 10.86 24.81
C ARG A 196 -7.74 11.30 26.26
N GLN A 197 -8.77 10.88 26.99
CA GLN A 197 -8.91 11.17 28.43
C GLN A 197 -7.78 10.57 29.28
N ARG A 198 -7.24 9.41 28.88
CA ARG A 198 -6.06 8.81 29.52
C ARG A 198 -4.82 9.69 29.30
N ASN A 199 -4.64 10.15 28.06
CA ASN A 199 -3.50 10.96 27.64
C ASN A 199 -3.53 12.40 28.19
N GLU A 200 -4.70 12.99 28.42
CA GLU A 200 -4.88 14.34 29.01
C GLU A 200 -4.20 14.50 30.38
N ARG A 201 -3.95 13.39 31.09
CA ARG A 201 -3.30 13.38 32.41
C ARG A 201 -1.78 13.33 32.33
N LEU A 202 -1.21 13.16 31.13
CA LEU A 202 0.21 12.97 30.91
C LEU A 202 0.85 14.28 30.43
N GLN A 203 2.04 14.60 30.95
CA GLN A 203 2.86 15.69 30.43
C GLN A 203 3.50 15.32 29.08
N HIS A 204 3.78 14.04 28.87
CA HIS A 204 4.32 13.47 27.64
C HIS A 204 3.56 12.19 27.31
N VAL A 205 3.06 12.10 26.09
CA VAL A 205 2.34 10.95 25.55
C VAL A 205 3.30 10.17 24.66
N ASP A 206 3.61 8.95 25.07
CA ASP A 206 4.44 8.02 24.31
C ASP A 206 3.70 7.47 23.07
N PHE A 207 4.46 6.82 22.18
CA PHE A 207 3.90 6.12 21.03
C PHE A 207 2.93 5.01 21.48
N PRO A 208 1.71 4.89 20.91
CA PRO A 208 0.73 3.93 21.36
C PRO A 208 1.13 2.48 21.04
N ALA A 209 0.81 1.55 21.95
CA ALA A 209 0.99 0.12 21.72
C ALA A 209 0.16 -0.36 20.51
N PHE A 210 0.66 -1.37 19.79
CA PHE A 210 0.04 -1.87 18.55
C PHE A 210 -1.43 -2.29 18.73
N ASP A 211 -1.77 -2.87 19.87
CA ASP A 211 -3.09 -3.38 20.23
C ASP A 211 -3.96 -2.37 20.98
N GLU A 212 -3.49 -1.13 21.20
CA GLU A 212 -4.25 -0.09 21.90
C GLU A 212 -5.56 0.21 21.14
N PRO A 213 -6.74 -0.03 21.75
CA PRO A 213 -8.03 0.12 21.07
C PRO A 213 -8.28 1.51 20.50
N GLY A 214 -7.88 2.58 21.21
CA GLY A 214 -8.06 3.95 20.71
C GLY A 214 -7.19 4.26 19.50
N TYR A 215 -6.00 3.64 19.41
CA TYR A 215 -5.10 3.80 18.27
C TYR A 215 -5.64 3.07 17.03
N ARG A 216 -6.09 1.82 17.19
CA ARG A 216 -6.77 1.06 16.14
C ARG A 216 -8.02 1.77 15.64
N ALA A 217 -8.84 2.30 16.55
CA ALA A 217 -10.02 3.08 16.20
C ALA A 217 -9.68 4.39 15.46
N LEU A 218 -8.55 5.03 15.75
CA LEU A 218 -8.10 6.22 15.02
C LEU A 218 -7.65 5.89 13.58
N VAL A 219 -7.00 4.73 13.37
CA VAL A 219 -6.69 4.22 12.02
C VAL A 219 -7.98 4.06 11.22
N GLU A 220 -8.99 3.41 11.80
CA GLU A 220 -10.31 3.22 11.17
C GLU A 220 -10.99 4.55 10.86
N ALA A 221 -11.08 5.46 11.85
CA ALA A 221 -11.69 6.77 11.67
C ALA A 221 -10.99 7.61 10.58
N ASN A 222 -9.67 7.48 10.45
CA ASN A 222 -8.92 8.11 9.37
C ASN A 222 -9.36 7.58 7.99
N ILE A 223 -9.56 6.27 7.84
CA ILE A 223 -10.05 5.67 6.59
C ILE A 223 -11.46 6.17 6.28
N GLU A 224 -12.36 6.16 7.27
CA GLU A 224 -13.75 6.64 7.13
C GLU A 224 -13.82 8.09 6.64
N VAL A 225 -12.99 8.98 7.20
CA VAL A 225 -12.92 10.39 6.80
C VAL A 225 -12.43 10.53 5.35
N ASN A 226 -11.40 9.79 4.96
CA ASN A 226 -10.86 9.89 3.59
C ASN A 226 -11.83 9.30 2.54
N VAL A 227 -12.53 8.21 2.86
CA VAL A 227 -13.63 7.70 2.03
C VAL A 227 -14.71 8.76 1.83
N ARG A 228 -15.12 9.43 2.93
CA ARG A 228 -16.12 10.52 2.86
C ARG A 228 -15.63 11.67 1.99
N ARG A 229 -14.39 12.12 2.16
CA ARG A 229 -13.81 13.21 1.34
C ARG A 229 -13.80 12.88 -0.15
N ILE A 230 -13.48 11.64 -0.53
CA ILE A 230 -13.53 11.19 -1.93
C ILE A 230 -14.97 11.22 -2.43
N ALA A 231 -15.92 10.66 -1.67
CA ALA A 231 -17.33 10.63 -2.03
C ALA A 231 -17.96 12.03 -2.16
N GLU A 232 -17.50 12.99 -1.35
CA GLU A 232 -17.97 14.39 -1.35
C GLU A 232 -17.23 15.28 -2.36
N SER A 233 -16.18 14.76 -3.00
CA SER A 233 -15.44 15.49 -4.03
C SER A 233 -16.37 15.93 -5.16
N SER A 234 -16.09 17.09 -5.76
CA SER A 234 -16.86 17.58 -6.91
C SER A 234 -16.82 16.59 -8.08
N LEU A 235 -15.71 15.88 -8.28
CA LEU A 235 -15.57 14.88 -9.34
C LEU A 235 -16.57 13.73 -9.15
N ILE A 236 -16.65 13.13 -7.96
CA ILE A 236 -17.62 12.06 -7.69
C ILE A 236 -19.06 12.58 -7.71
N ARG A 237 -19.33 13.74 -7.12
CA ARG A 237 -20.69 14.31 -7.13
C ARG A 237 -21.18 14.59 -8.55
N ASN A 238 -20.30 15.10 -9.42
CA ASN A 238 -20.62 15.33 -10.83
C ASN A 238 -20.81 13.99 -11.55
N LEU A 239 -19.91 13.02 -11.35
CA LEU A 239 -20.02 11.68 -11.94
C LEU A 239 -21.34 10.99 -11.57
N TYR A 240 -21.77 11.08 -10.32
CA TYR A 240 -23.03 10.50 -9.84
C TYR A 240 -24.28 11.30 -10.26
N SER A 241 -24.12 12.58 -10.62
CA SER A 241 -25.22 13.37 -11.19
C SER A 241 -25.55 12.93 -12.63
N THR A 242 -24.57 12.38 -13.34
CA THR A 242 -24.76 11.77 -14.66
C THR A 242 -25.12 10.29 -14.52
N ARG A 243 -26.16 9.82 -15.23
CA ARG A 243 -26.55 8.40 -15.19
C ARG A 243 -25.52 7.54 -15.91
N GLY A 244 -25.22 6.35 -15.37
CA GLY A 244 -24.49 5.29 -16.08
C GLY A 244 -23.06 4.99 -15.62
N HIS A 245 -22.63 5.50 -14.46
CA HIS A 245 -21.30 5.21 -13.92
C HIS A 245 -21.36 4.29 -12.71
N ASP A 246 -20.71 3.13 -12.80
CA ASP A 246 -20.59 2.12 -11.75
C ASP A 246 -19.23 2.27 -11.03
N LEU A 247 -19.02 3.41 -10.37
CA LEU A 247 -17.84 3.65 -9.53
C LEU A 247 -18.20 3.50 -8.05
N PHE A 248 -17.48 2.65 -7.33
CA PHE A 248 -17.65 2.42 -5.90
C PHE A 248 -16.41 2.78 -5.10
N ILE A 249 -16.59 3.34 -3.91
CA ILE A 249 -15.53 3.76 -2.99
C ILE A 249 -15.59 2.86 -1.76
N HIS A 250 -14.46 2.27 -1.36
CA HIS A 250 -14.40 1.30 -0.28
C HIS A 250 -13.37 1.70 0.78
N GLY A 251 -13.71 1.53 2.06
CA GLY A 251 -12.80 1.71 3.19
C GLY A 251 -12.43 0.36 3.80
N PHE A 252 -11.16 -0.02 3.71
CA PHE A 252 -10.62 -1.27 4.23
C PHE A 252 -9.44 -1.03 5.17
N VAL A 253 -9.19 -1.96 6.08
CA VAL A 253 -8.00 -1.95 6.95
C VAL A 253 -7.24 -3.26 6.83
N TYR A 254 -5.92 -3.17 6.69
CA TYR A 254 -5.03 -4.32 6.72
C TYR A 254 -4.45 -4.51 8.13
N ASP A 255 -4.58 -5.70 8.70
CA ASP A 255 -3.92 -6.04 9.95
C ASP A 255 -2.58 -6.74 9.65
N ILE A 256 -1.49 -6.01 9.90
CA ILE A 256 -0.13 -6.52 9.67
C ILE A 256 0.22 -7.72 10.56
N SER A 257 -0.51 -7.94 11.66
CA SER A 257 -0.21 -9.02 12.62
C SER A 257 -0.74 -10.38 12.17
N ASP A 258 -1.83 -10.41 11.41
CA ASP A 258 -2.44 -11.65 10.90
C ASP A 258 -2.48 -11.74 9.37
N GLY A 259 -2.11 -10.65 8.68
CA GLY A 259 -2.05 -10.54 7.24
C GLY A 259 -3.42 -10.47 6.56
N ARG A 260 -4.50 -10.14 7.27
CA ARG A 260 -5.86 -10.07 6.72
C ARG A 260 -6.29 -8.65 6.39
N VAL A 261 -7.13 -8.55 5.36
CA VAL A 261 -7.87 -7.33 5.01
C VAL A 261 -9.28 -7.43 5.62
N TYR A 262 -9.70 -6.38 6.31
CA TYR A 262 -11.02 -6.26 6.91
C TYR A 262 -11.81 -5.11 6.26
N ASN A 263 -13.10 -5.34 6.09
CA ASN A 263 -14.05 -4.33 5.63
C ASN A 263 -14.52 -3.47 6.81
N LEU A 264 -14.45 -2.14 6.68
CA LEU A 264 -14.98 -1.23 7.69
C LEU A 264 -16.50 -1.00 7.56
N GLY A 265 -17.13 -1.47 6.49
CA GLY A 265 -18.56 -1.26 6.24
C GLY A 265 -18.89 0.16 5.77
N VAL A 266 -17.91 0.93 5.32
CA VAL A 266 -18.08 2.33 4.87
C VAL A 266 -18.02 2.48 3.35
N SER A 267 -18.52 1.51 2.61
CA SER A 267 -18.51 1.62 1.14
C SER A 267 -19.60 2.57 0.64
N VAL A 268 -19.28 3.36 -0.38
CA VAL A 268 -20.18 4.33 -1.03
C VAL A 268 -20.28 3.98 -2.51
N GLY A 269 -21.47 4.07 -3.07
CA GLY A 269 -21.73 3.87 -4.49
C GLY A 269 -22.67 4.94 -5.07
N PRO A 270 -23.02 4.83 -6.37
CA PRO A 270 -23.93 5.75 -7.01
C PRO A 270 -25.30 5.77 -6.30
N PRO A 271 -26.00 6.91 -6.24
CA PRO A 271 -27.32 7.01 -5.61
C PRO A 271 -28.31 6.01 -6.20
N GLY A 272 -28.94 5.21 -5.34
CA GLY A 272 -29.93 4.20 -5.74
C GLY A 272 -29.33 2.90 -6.29
N VAL A 273 -28.00 2.75 -6.31
CA VAL A 273 -27.31 1.52 -6.70
C VAL A 273 -26.82 0.82 -5.44
N GLU A 274 -27.13 -0.48 -5.32
CA GLU A 274 -26.63 -1.29 -4.21
C GLU A 274 -25.10 -1.46 -4.34
N VAL A 275 -24.39 -1.25 -3.23
CA VAL A 275 -22.94 -1.48 -3.20
C VAL A 275 -22.66 -2.98 -3.37
N PRO A 276 -21.76 -3.37 -4.29
CA PRO A 276 -21.39 -4.77 -4.47
C PRO A 276 -20.87 -5.40 -3.18
N SER A 277 -21.23 -6.67 -2.98
CA SER A 277 -20.68 -7.46 -1.87
C SER A 277 -19.15 -7.51 -1.98
N VAL A 278 -18.48 -7.25 -0.85
CA VAL A 278 -17.02 -7.28 -0.76
C VAL A 278 -16.55 -8.58 -0.08
N PRO A 279 -15.47 -9.22 -0.56
CA PRO A 279 -15.05 -10.55 -0.09
C PRO A 279 -14.23 -10.51 1.22
N PHE A 280 -14.33 -9.43 2.01
CA PHE A 280 -13.56 -9.24 3.24
C PHE A 280 -14.49 -9.27 4.47
N PRO A 281 -14.08 -9.94 5.56
CA PRO A 281 -14.86 -9.93 6.79
C PRO A 281 -14.99 -8.50 7.33
N LEU A 282 -16.15 -8.18 7.93
CA LEU A 282 -16.29 -6.92 8.66
C LEU A 282 -15.30 -6.88 9.83
N VAL A 283 -14.74 -5.72 10.14
CA VAL A 283 -13.99 -5.52 11.39
C VAL A 283 -14.90 -5.93 12.53
N SER A 284 -14.44 -6.87 13.36
CA SER A 284 -15.21 -7.25 14.54
C SER A 284 -15.25 -6.07 15.50
N VAL A 285 -16.41 -5.43 15.63
CA VAL A 285 -16.69 -4.56 16.77
C VAL A 285 -16.46 -5.44 18.01
N SER A 286 -15.45 -5.11 18.82
CA SER A 286 -15.04 -5.81 20.04
C SER A 286 -16.01 -6.93 20.44
N ALA A 287 -15.70 -8.16 20.05
CA ALA A 287 -16.52 -9.32 20.36
C ALA A 287 -16.66 -9.43 21.88
N ILE A 288 -17.77 -8.93 22.43
CA ILE A 288 -18.31 -9.49 23.65
C ILE A 288 -18.62 -10.93 23.29
N TRP A 289 -17.89 -11.85 23.94
CA TRP A 289 -18.03 -13.29 23.86
C TRP A 289 -19.48 -13.74 23.62
N LEU A 290 -19.78 -14.19 22.41
CA LEU A 290 -20.93 -15.05 22.16
C LEU A 290 -20.42 -16.49 22.10
N PHE A 291 -20.20 -17.10 23.26
CA PHE A 291 -20.40 -18.54 23.36
C PHE A 291 -21.90 -18.80 23.19
N SER A 292 -22.32 -19.07 21.96
CA SER A 292 -23.59 -19.76 21.72
C SER A 292 -23.35 -21.24 21.96
N LEU A 293 -23.79 -21.74 23.13
CA LEU A 293 -24.13 -23.15 23.25
C LEU A 293 -25.29 -23.40 22.28
N SER A 294 -25.00 -24.12 21.19
CA SER A 294 -26.04 -24.56 20.26
C SER A 294 -26.95 -25.56 20.97
N ILE A 295 -28.13 -25.13 21.38
CA ILE A 295 -29.27 -26.02 21.53
C ILE A 295 -30.43 -25.37 20.79
N THR A 296 -30.85 -26.03 19.70
CA THR A 296 -31.89 -25.67 18.74
C THR A 296 -31.51 -24.58 17.72
N GLY A 297 -31.17 -25.03 16.51
CA GLY A 297 -30.76 -24.18 15.39
C GLY A 297 -31.88 -23.25 14.92
N ARG A 298 -31.69 -21.95 15.13
CA ARG A 298 -32.21 -20.82 14.35
C ARG A 298 -31.42 -19.57 14.72
N VAL A 299 -30.73 -18.97 13.74
CA VAL A 299 -30.08 -17.65 13.87
C VAL A 299 -31.03 -16.61 13.28
N TYR A 300 -31.37 -15.58 14.05
CA TYR A 300 -32.09 -14.40 13.57
C TYR A 300 -31.09 -13.24 13.46
N ALA A 301 -30.97 -12.65 12.27
CA ALA A 301 -30.23 -11.41 12.07
C ALA A 301 -31.08 -10.24 12.59
N VAL A 302 -30.52 -9.43 13.50
CA VAL A 302 -31.11 -8.15 13.90
C VAL A 302 -30.44 -7.07 13.08
N THR A 303 -31.13 -6.58 12.05
CA THR A 303 -30.79 -5.34 11.36
C THR A 303 -31.36 -4.18 12.15
N THR A 304 -30.52 -3.29 12.67
CA THR A 304 -30.98 -1.97 13.15
C THR A 304 -30.79 -0.95 12.04
N PRO A 305 -31.84 -0.23 11.60
CA PRO A 305 -31.68 0.84 10.63
C PRO A 305 -31.01 2.05 11.30
N TYR A 306 -29.97 2.56 10.65
CA TYR A 306 -29.40 3.88 10.89
C TYR A 306 -30.26 4.92 10.15
N HIS A 307 -30.76 5.94 10.85
CA HIS A 307 -31.47 7.07 10.24
C HIS A 307 -30.79 8.38 10.67
N PRO A 308 -30.46 9.28 9.72
CA PRO A 308 -29.82 10.57 10.01
C PRO A 308 -30.88 11.64 10.34
N GLU A 309 -30.53 12.62 11.19
CA GLU A 309 -30.85 14.07 11.02
C GLU A 309 -30.55 14.88 12.31
N SER A 310 -30.26 16.17 12.13
CA SER A 310 -30.20 17.22 13.16
C SER A 310 -30.86 18.48 12.58
N PRO A 311 -31.21 19.52 13.36
CA PRO A 311 -32.11 19.65 14.52
C PRO A 311 -33.30 20.62 14.24
N PRO A 312 -34.22 20.90 15.20
CA PRO A 312 -34.28 22.27 15.75
C PRO A 312 -34.71 22.43 17.23
N PHE A 313 -34.26 23.54 17.82
CA PHE A 313 -34.71 24.35 18.97
C PHE A 313 -35.72 23.89 20.05
N GLN A 314 -35.31 24.17 21.31
CA GLN A 314 -36.02 24.50 22.58
C GLN A 314 -37.49 24.09 22.84
N PHE A 315 -37.73 23.44 24.00
CA PHE A 315 -38.64 23.87 25.09
C PHE A 315 -38.31 23.13 26.41
N SER A 316 -38.43 23.82 27.55
CA SER A 316 -38.61 23.23 28.91
C SER A 316 -40.11 23.25 29.24
N PRO A 317 -40.69 22.30 30.03
CA PRO A 317 -40.65 22.41 31.50
C PRO A 317 -40.82 21.11 32.36
N LEU A 318 -40.39 21.22 33.63
CA LEU A 318 -40.98 20.73 34.91
C LEU A 318 -41.41 19.26 35.14
N GLY A 319 -40.75 18.62 36.13
CA GLY A 319 -41.40 18.13 37.37
C GLY A 319 -41.86 16.66 37.49
N GLY A 320 -41.19 15.90 38.37
CA GLY A 320 -41.85 15.15 39.47
C GLY A 320 -42.06 13.62 39.39
N ALA A 321 -41.38 12.91 40.31
CA ALA A 321 -41.71 11.62 40.98
C ALA A 321 -41.89 10.34 40.12
N GLY A 322 -41.51 9.11 40.50
CA GLY A 322 -40.98 8.49 41.73
C GLY A 322 -41.15 6.95 41.61
N GLY A 323 -40.36 6.15 42.34
CA GLY A 323 -40.54 4.69 42.56
C GLY A 323 -39.46 3.79 41.93
N SER A 324 -38.41 3.37 42.66
CA SER A 324 -38.27 2.13 43.48
C SER A 324 -38.23 0.84 42.64
N SER A 325 -37.07 0.24 42.38
CA SER A 325 -36.23 -0.65 43.22
C SER A 325 -36.38 -2.14 42.88
N SER A 326 -35.31 -2.75 42.39
CA SER A 326 -34.80 -4.11 42.68
C SER A 326 -33.53 -4.28 41.83
N GLY A 327 -32.32 -4.47 42.34
CA GLY A 327 -31.92 -5.08 43.61
C GLY A 327 -31.60 -6.56 43.38
N LEU A 328 -30.53 -6.87 42.63
CA LEU A 328 -29.97 -8.22 42.53
C LEU A 328 -28.44 -8.15 42.49
N GLY A 329 -27.87 -8.25 43.69
CA GLY A 329 -26.91 -9.31 44.05
C GLY A 329 -25.64 -9.46 43.22
N MET A 330 -24.59 -8.81 43.70
CA MET A 330 -23.20 -9.18 43.43
C MET A 330 -22.94 -10.59 43.97
N LEU A 331 -22.67 -11.56 43.09
CA LEU A 331 -22.12 -12.86 43.44
C LEU A 331 -20.68 -12.90 42.92
N ALA A 332 -19.75 -12.59 43.82
CA ALA A 332 -18.35 -12.93 43.67
C ALA A 332 -18.21 -14.44 43.88
N VAL A 333 -17.77 -15.16 42.85
CA VAL A 333 -17.18 -16.49 42.99
C VAL A 333 -15.82 -16.41 42.32
N GLY A 334 -14.77 -16.38 43.15
CA GLY A 334 -13.43 -16.67 42.68
C GLY A 334 -13.33 -18.14 42.32
N ASN A 335 -12.63 -18.45 41.23
CA ASN A 335 -11.43 -19.27 41.29
C ASN A 335 -10.77 -19.42 39.92
N GLU A 336 -9.47 -19.14 39.94
CA GLU A 336 -8.38 -19.80 39.22
C GLU A 336 -8.40 -19.84 37.68
N ILE A 337 -7.48 -19.02 37.16
CA ILE A 337 -6.94 -19.07 35.81
C ILE A 337 -6.14 -20.37 35.66
N PHE A 338 -6.68 -21.35 34.93
CA PHE A 338 -5.85 -22.33 34.23
C PHE A 338 -5.56 -21.77 32.83
N ARG A 339 -4.37 -21.19 32.67
CA ARG A 339 -3.74 -21.05 31.35
C ARG A 339 -3.44 -22.47 30.86
N THR A 340 -4.25 -22.99 29.94
CA THR A 340 -3.80 -24.07 29.08
C THR A 340 -3.14 -23.42 27.86
N GLU A 341 -1.85 -23.11 27.98
CA GLU A 341 -1.01 -22.87 26.81
C GLU A 341 -0.95 -24.17 26.00
N ILE A 342 -1.72 -24.24 24.91
CA ILE A 342 -1.41 -25.22 23.85
C ILE A 342 -0.23 -24.63 23.09
N ALA A 343 0.96 -24.92 23.59
CA ALA A 343 2.19 -24.78 22.83
C ALA A 343 2.15 -25.80 21.69
N ILE A 344 1.86 -25.35 20.47
CA ILE A 344 2.00 -26.18 19.27
C ILE A 344 3.49 -26.23 18.95
N THR A 345 4.20 -27.20 19.53
CA THR A 345 5.65 -27.42 19.35
C THR A 345 6.00 -28.44 18.27
N ASP A 346 5.10 -28.72 17.31
CA ASP A 346 5.42 -29.62 16.19
C ASP A 346 4.87 -29.11 14.83
N PRO A 347 5.74 -28.67 13.90
CA PRO A 347 5.35 -28.29 12.54
C PRO A 347 4.86 -29.46 11.65
N GLY A 348 4.88 -30.69 12.15
CA GLY A 348 4.52 -31.90 11.40
C GLY A 348 3.02 -32.20 11.25
N LEU A 349 2.12 -31.48 11.94
CA LEU A 349 0.71 -31.90 12.06
C LEU A 349 -0.30 -31.24 11.09
N LEU A 350 0.16 -30.47 10.11
CA LEU A 350 -0.71 -29.77 9.14
C LEU A 350 -0.90 -30.50 7.78
N THR A 351 -0.64 -31.81 7.69
CA THR A 351 -0.70 -32.49 6.37
C THR A 351 -1.96 -33.27 6.03
N ASN A 352 -3.00 -33.36 6.87
CA ASN A 352 -4.19 -34.17 6.51
C ASN A 352 -5.53 -33.56 6.98
N LEU A 353 -5.91 -32.41 6.45
CA LEU A 353 -7.32 -31.98 6.42
C LEU A 353 -7.90 -32.22 5.03
N THR A 354 -8.72 -33.26 4.90
CA THR A 354 -9.56 -33.52 3.72
C THR A 354 -10.95 -32.92 3.96
N VAL A 355 -11.34 -31.93 3.16
CA VAL A 355 -12.72 -31.46 3.04
C VAL A 355 -13.29 -31.99 1.72
N ASN A 356 -14.40 -32.70 1.77
CA ASN A 356 -15.15 -33.21 0.59
C ASN A 356 -14.34 -34.05 -0.42
N GLY A 357 -13.42 -34.89 0.05
CA GLY A 357 -12.77 -35.92 -0.78
C GLY A 357 -11.82 -35.42 -1.87
N GLN A 358 -11.50 -34.12 -1.92
CA GLN A 358 -10.47 -33.57 -2.80
C GLN A 358 -9.25 -33.13 -2.00
N ARG A 359 -8.07 -33.67 -2.34
CA ARG A 359 -6.78 -33.14 -1.88
C ARG A 359 -6.57 -31.77 -2.51
N GLN A 360 -6.67 -30.70 -1.73
CA GLN A 360 -6.16 -29.40 -2.15
C GLN A 360 -4.71 -29.24 -1.68
N LEU A 361 -3.82 -28.92 -2.63
CA LEU A 361 -2.48 -28.43 -2.34
C LEU A 361 -2.62 -27.00 -1.79
N ILE A 362 -2.75 -26.86 -0.47
CA ILE A 362 -2.54 -25.57 0.18
C ILE A 362 -1.05 -25.27 0.03
N SER A 363 -0.73 -24.35 -0.88
CA SER A 363 0.61 -23.79 -0.99
C SER A 363 1.04 -23.28 0.38
N ARG A 364 2.16 -23.80 0.90
CA ARG A 364 2.73 -23.45 2.20
C ARG A 364 2.98 -21.94 2.29
N PHE A 365 2.05 -21.20 2.88
CA PHE A 365 2.33 -19.87 3.42
C PHE A 365 3.23 -20.07 4.65
N HIS A 366 4.50 -19.68 4.54
CA HIS A 366 5.37 -19.58 5.70
C HIS A 366 4.94 -18.34 6.49
N ILE A 367 4.04 -18.54 7.46
CA ILE A 367 3.78 -17.55 8.51
C ILE A 367 4.95 -17.67 9.48
N LEU A 368 5.94 -16.79 9.36
CA LEU A 368 6.98 -16.66 10.37
C LEU A 368 6.34 -16.07 11.64
N PRO A 369 6.62 -16.59 12.85
CA PRO A 369 6.15 -15.97 14.08
C PRO A 369 6.80 -14.59 14.22
N ILE A 370 5.99 -13.54 14.28
CA ILE A 370 6.43 -12.16 14.46
C ILE A 370 6.38 -11.84 15.97
N ASP A 371 7.56 -11.73 16.57
CA ASP A 371 7.80 -11.28 17.95
C ASP A 371 7.34 -9.82 18.13
N SER A 372 6.68 -9.51 19.24
CA SER A 372 6.11 -8.19 19.56
C SER A 372 7.16 -7.07 19.76
N THR A 373 8.46 -7.39 19.75
CA THR A 373 9.57 -6.43 19.70
C THR A 373 10.02 -6.07 18.27
N ARG A 374 9.50 -6.75 17.23
CA ARG A 374 9.90 -6.63 15.80
C ARG A 374 8.99 -5.78 14.91
N TRP A 375 8.12 -4.92 15.47
CA TRP A 375 7.26 -4.07 14.63
C TRP A 375 8.03 -3.00 13.83
N HIS A 376 9.31 -2.78 14.15
CA HIS A 376 10.26 -1.96 13.38
C HIS A 376 10.96 -2.88 12.36
N LEU A 377 10.40 -2.97 11.16
CA LEU A 377 11.22 -3.32 10.00
C LEU A 377 11.82 -2.00 9.53
N ASP A 378 13.15 -1.88 9.53
CA ASP A 378 13.87 -0.70 9.08
C ASP A 378 14.07 -0.79 7.57
N PRO A 379 13.19 -0.16 6.75
CA PRO A 379 13.34 -0.25 5.32
C PRO A 379 14.66 0.38 4.90
N GLN A 380 15.38 -0.31 4.02
CA GLN A 380 16.64 0.20 3.48
C GLN A 380 16.41 1.21 2.34
N PHE A 381 15.18 1.25 1.80
CA PHE A 381 14.84 1.98 0.59
C PHE A 381 13.63 2.88 0.79
N LEU A 382 13.76 4.15 0.41
CA LEU A 382 12.65 4.94 -0.11
C LEU A 382 12.56 4.71 -1.63
N TYR A 383 11.41 4.24 -2.09
CA TYR A 383 11.08 4.13 -3.51
C TYR A 383 10.07 5.23 -3.88
N LEU A 384 10.48 6.14 -4.77
CA LEU A 384 9.63 7.14 -5.39
C LEU A 384 9.33 6.69 -6.83
N GLY A 385 8.09 6.25 -7.08
CA GLY A 385 7.68 5.74 -8.38
C GLY A 385 6.37 6.33 -8.90
N CYS A 386 6.00 5.94 -10.12
CA CYS A 386 4.78 6.43 -10.76
C CYS A 386 3.55 5.68 -10.23
N SER A 387 2.37 6.31 -10.14
CA SER A 387 1.09 5.66 -9.80
C SER A 387 0.57 4.67 -10.83
N ASP A 388 1.16 4.66 -12.04
CA ASP A 388 0.77 3.81 -13.16
C ASP A 388 0.60 2.33 -12.75
N SER A 389 -0.49 1.72 -13.19
CA SER A 389 -0.87 0.39 -12.71
C SER A 389 0.08 -0.73 -13.14
N ARG A 390 0.99 -0.47 -14.08
CA ARG A 390 1.93 -1.45 -14.63
C ARG A 390 3.24 -1.55 -13.83
N VAL A 391 3.45 -0.69 -12.82
CA VAL A 391 4.75 -0.52 -12.12
C VAL A 391 4.65 -0.57 -10.59
N SER A 392 3.95 -1.57 -10.04
CA SER A 392 3.94 -1.78 -8.58
C SER A 392 5.32 -2.21 -8.07
N ALA A 393 5.88 -1.44 -7.13
CA ALA A 393 7.22 -1.63 -6.59
C ALA A 393 7.40 -3.02 -5.96
N GLY A 394 6.43 -3.44 -5.13
CA GLY A 394 6.46 -4.76 -4.50
C GLY A 394 6.44 -5.90 -5.52
N THR A 395 5.64 -5.75 -6.58
CA THR A 395 5.52 -6.74 -7.65
C THR A 395 6.78 -6.80 -8.53
N ILE A 396 7.25 -5.65 -9.06
CA ILE A 396 8.37 -5.64 -10.03
C ILE A 396 9.72 -6.01 -9.42
N PHE A 397 9.86 -5.87 -8.10
CA PHE A 397 11.04 -6.28 -7.35
C PHE A 397 10.82 -7.54 -6.52
N ASN A 398 9.64 -8.17 -6.59
CA ASN A 398 9.30 -9.30 -5.72
C ASN A 398 9.68 -9.02 -4.24
N ALA A 399 9.41 -7.79 -3.79
CA ALA A 399 9.92 -7.28 -2.53
C ALA A 399 9.13 -7.88 -1.36
N LYS A 400 9.84 -8.22 -0.29
CA LYS A 400 9.20 -8.69 0.95
C LYS A 400 8.61 -7.49 1.70
N PRO A 401 7.53 -7.68 2.49
CA PRO A 401 7.08 -6.67 3.43
C PRO A 401 8.25 -6.19 4.31
N GLY A 402 8.35 -4.89 4.51
CA GLY A 402 9.44 -4.24 5.23
C GLY A 402 10.60 -3.74 4.37
N THR A 403 10.73 -4.18 3.11
CA THR A 403 11.88 -3.80 2.27
C THR A 403 11.81 -2.36 1.74
N LEU A 404 10.65 -1.95 1.22
CA LEU A 404 10.49 -0.69 0.48
C LEU A 404 9.49 0.22 1.19
N PHE A 405 9.92 1.39 1.65
CA PHE A 405 9.03 2.50 1.96
C PHE A 405 8.69 3.23 0.66
N VAL A 406 7.41 3.45 0.35
CA VAL A 406 6.99 3.74 -1.03
C VAL A 406 6.16 5.02 -1.11
N GLN A 407 6.64 6.00 -1.88
CA GLN A 407 5.82 7.06 -2.47
C GLN A 407 5.44 6.67 -3.89
N ARG A 408 4.17 6.84 -4.26
CA ARG A 408 3.75 6.77 -5.66
C ARG A 408 2.84 7.93 -5.98
N ASN A 409 3.14 8.64 -7.07
CA ASN A 409 2.37 9.74 -7.62
C ASN A 409 2.43 9.77 -9.16
N ILE A 410 1.67 10.63 -9.84
CA ILE A 410 1.70 10.67 -11.31
C ILE A 410 3.11 11.06 -11.78
N ALA A 411 3.72 10.21 -12.61
CA ALA A 411 5.03 10.45 -13.21
C ALA A 411 6.18 10.64 -12.18
N ASN A 412 6.11 9.98 -11.03
CA ASN A 412 7.22 9.81 -10.07
C ASN A 412 7.92 11.15 -9.71
N GLN A 413 7.14 12.20 -9.54
CA GLN A 413 7.67 13.55 -9.35
C GLN A 413 8.07 13.78 -7.90
N PHE A 414 9.18 14.49 -7.74
CA PHE A 414 9.57 15.12 -6.49
C PHE A 414 9.49 16.64 -6.69
N LEU A 415 8.52 17.28 -6.03
CA LEU A 415 8.33 18.73 -6.06
C LEU A 415 8.71 19.30 -4.69
N ASN A 416 9.49 20.38 -4.67
CA ASN A 416 10.04 20.93 -3.43
C ASN A 416 8.97 21.57 -2.52
N LEU A 417 7.83 21.98 -3.09
CA LEU A 417 6.74 22.67 -2.38
C LEU A 417 5.55 21.76 -2.11
N ASP A 418 5.63 20.49 -2.49
CA ASP A 418 4.56 19.52 -2.28
C ASP A 418 4.69 18.86 -0.91
N ASP A 419 3.69 19.04 -0.04
CA ASP A 419 3.75 18.52 1.32
C ASP A 419 3.65 17.00 1.40
N ASP A 420 2.98 16.34 0.45
CA ASP A 420 2.84 14.87 0.41
C ASP A 420 4.21 14.22 0.24
N VAL A 421 4.90 14.52 -0.86
CA VAL A 421 6.23 13.94 -1.15
C VAL A 421 7.28 14.40 -0.13
N GLN A 422 7.22 15.64 0.36
CA GLN A 422 8.15 16.13 1.39
C GLN A 422 7.94 15.43 2.74
N ALA A 423 6.70 15.11 3.12
CA ALA A 423 6.42 14.36 4.33
C ALA A 423 6.93 12.93 4.23
N VAL A 424 6.70 12.23 3.13
CA VAL A 424 7.23 10.87 2.92
C VAL A 424 8.76 10.87 2.87
N PHE A 425 9.36 11.83 2.17
CA PHE A 425 10.80 11.97 2.08
C PHE A 425 11.45 12.26 3.44
N SER A 426 10.94 13.24 4.20
CA SER A 426 11.46 13.54 5.53
C SER A 426 11.29 12.37 6.48
N TYR A 427 10.12 11.71 6.50
CA TYR A 427 9.91 10.55 7.36
C TYR A 427 10.90 9.41 7.04
N ALA A 428 11.13 9.13 5.75
CA ALA A 428 12.06 8.09 5.33
C ALA A 428 13.51 8.38 5.76
N VAL A 429 13.96 9.63 5.62
CA VAL A 429 15.34 10.02 5.95
C VAL A 429 15.53 10.19 7.44
N ASP A 430 14.64 10.93 8.09
CA ASP A 430 14.81 11.41 9.46
C ASP A 430 14.35 10.41 10.52
N GLU A 431 13.26 9.67 10.25
CA GLU A 431 12.65 8.76 11.22
C GLU A 431 13.02 7.30 10.95
N LEU A 432 13.10 6.90 9.67
CA LEU A 432 13.44 5.52 9.29
C LEU A 432 14.93 5.31 8.98
N GLY A 433 15.68 6.37 8.70
CA GLY A 433 17.11 6.26 8.37
C GLY A 433 17.39 5.43 7.11
N VAL A 434 16.59 5.56 6.06
CA VAL A 434 16.79 4.78 4.82
C VAL A 434 18.16 5.04 4.20
N SER A 435 18.90 3.98 3.84
CA SER A 435 20.22 4.10 3.20
C SER A 435 20.17 4.41 1.71
N HIS A 436 19.03 4.18 1.06
CA HIS A 436 18.87 4.40 -0.37
C HIS A 436 17.55 5.09 -0.70
N ILE A 437 17.61 6.06 -1.61
CA ILE A 437 16.45 6.65 -2.28
C ILE A 437 16.49 6.27 -3.75
N ILE A 438 15.42 5.68 -4.27
CA ILE A 438 15.27 5.29 -5.66
C ILE A 438 14.20 6.17 -6.30
N VAL A 439 14.59 6.96 -7.29
CA VAL A 439 13.65 7.65 -8.19
C VAL A 439 13.48 6.77 -9.42
N MET A 440 12.28 6.19 -9.59
CA MET A 440 11.98 5.22 -10.63
C MET A 440 11.01 5.80 -11.65
N GLY A 441 11.51 6.11 -12.84
CA GLY A 441 10.70 6.36 -14.02
C GLY A 441 10.26 5.06 -14.69
N HIS A 442 9.38 5.17 -15.69
CA HIS A 442 9.08 4.04 -16.55
C HIS A 442 8.75 4.47 -17.97
N TYR A 443 9.22 3.71 -18.97
CA TYR A 443 8.84 3.97 -20.35
C TYR A 443 7.34 3.75 -20.57
N GLY A 444 6.72 4.60 -21.38
CA GLY A 444 5.27 4.59 -21.58
C GLY A 444 4.46 5.26 -20.47
N CYS A 445 5.07 6.13 -19.66
CA CYS A 445 4.41 6.91 -18.61
C CYS A 445 3.31 7.86 -19.11
N GLY A 446 2.05 7.53 -18.84
CA GLY A 446 0.89 8.34 -19.23
C GLY A 446 0.94 9.79 -18.75
N GLY A 447 1.47 10.05 -17.54
CA GLY A 447 1.63 11.40 -17.02
C GLY A 447 2.65 12.24 -17.80
N VAL A 448 3.77 11.64 -18.22
CA VAL A 448 4.76 12.32 -19.07
C VAL A 448 4.21 12.53 -20.49
N ALA A 449 3.47 11.56 -21.02
CA ALA A 449 2.81 11.73 -22.31
C ALA A 449 1.77 12.88 -22.29
N ALA A 450 0.99 12.99 -21.22
CA ALA A 450 0.03 14.08 -21.01
C ALA A 450 0.70 15.47 -20.87
N ALA A 451 1.95 15.50 -20.40
CA ALA A 451 2.74 16.73 -20.39
C ALA A 451 3.18 17.16 -21.80
N ILE A 452 3.44 16.22 -22.71
CA ILE A 452 3.79 16.51 -24.11
C ILE A 452 2.55 16.89 -24.93
N ALA A 453 1.42 16.23 -24.67
CA ALA A 453 0.18 16.43 -25.41
C ALA A 453 -0.39 17.85 -25.22
N THR A 454 -1.19 18.30 -26.19
CA THR A 454 -1.89 19.58 -26.11
C THR A 454 -2.81 19.60 -24.89
N PRO A 455 -2.70 20.59 -23.99
CA PRO A 455 -3.60 20.70 -22.86
C PRO A 455 -5.06 20.83 -23.31
N PRO A 456 -6.02 20.36 -22.49
CA PRO A 456 -7.44 20.55 -22.77
C PRO A 456 -7.80 22.02 -23.00
N SER A 457 -8.69 22.29 -23.97
CA SER A 457 -9.21 23.63 -24.28
C SER A 457 -10.74 23.61 -24.38
N PRO A 458 -11.49 24.41 -23.58
CA PRO A 458 -10.97 25.37 -22.60
C PRO A 458 -10.22 24.70 -21.43
N PRO A 459 -9.37 25.44 -20.69
CA PRO A 459 -8.70 24.91 -19.50
C PRO A 459 -9.70 24.24 -18.58
N ILE A 460 -9.36 23.06 -18.04
CA ILE A 460 -10.29 22.36 -17.15
C ILE A 460 -10.37 23.14 -15.84
N GLU A 461 -11.57 23.61 -15.52
CA GLU A 461 -11.89 24.18 -14.21
C GLU A 461 -12.29 23.06 -13.23
N GLY A 462 -11.84 23.15 -11.98
CA GLY A 462 -12.26 22.24 -10.91
C GLY A 462 -11.23 21.15 -10.59
N PRO A 463 -11.66 19.93 -10.19
CA PRO A 463 -10.75 18.91 -9.65
C PRO A 463 -9.70 18.43 -10.65
N ASP A 464 -9.96 18.50 -11.96
CA ASP A 464 -9.00 18.11 -13.00
C ASP A 464 -7.95 19.22 -13.28
N THR A 465 -8.06 20.39 -12.66
CA THR A 465 -6.96 21.37 -12.65
C THR A 465 -5.74 20.80 -11.91
N ALA A 466 -5.95 19.94 -10.89
CA ALA A 466 -4.88 19.35 -10.09
C ALA A 466 -3.88 18.57 -10.95
N ILE A 467 -4.36 17.71 -11.86
CA ILE A 467 -3.46 16.94 -12.74
C ILE A 467 -2.68 17.84 -13.71
N GLN A 468 -3.29 18.93 -14.19
CA GLN A 468 -2.63 19.90 -15.07
C GLN A 468 -1.56 20.71 -14.35
N ASN A 469 -1.84 21.14 -13.11
CA ASN A 469 -0.87 21.78 -12.22
C ASN A 469 0.27 20.82 -11.91
N TRP A 470 -0.04 19.57 -11.57
CA TRP A 470 0.92 18.54 -11.20
C TRP A 470 1.94 18.28 -12.32
N ILE A 471 1.49 18.07 -13.55
CA ILE A 471 2.40 17.78 -14.69
C ILE A 471 3.07 19.03 -15.29
N SER A 472 2.79 20.23 -14.77
CA SER A 472 3.38 21.48 -15.26
C SER A 472 4.91 21.49 -15.16
N SER A 473 5.48 20.90 -14.11
CA SER A 473 6.93 20.76 -13.99
C SER A 473 7.53 19.89 -15.10
N ILE A 474 6.81 18.88 -15.59
CA ILE A 474 7.30 18.04 -16.70
C ILE A 474 7.19 18.80 -18.02
N ARG A 475 6.13 19.61 -18.19
CA ARG A 475 6.00 20.53 -19.33
C ARG A 475 7.15 21.53 -19.37
N GLU A 476 7.57 22.05 -18.23
CA GLU A 476 8.73 22.93 -18.14
C GLU A 476 10.01 22.22 -18.59
N ILE A 477 10.25 20.98 -18.16
CA ILE A 477 11.40 20.18 -18.62
C ILE A 477 11.34 20.00 -20.15
N TYR A 478 10.19 19.61 -20.70
CA TYR A 478 10.00 19.47 -22.15
C TYR A 478 10.27 20.78 -22.92
N ASN A 479 9.82 21.91 -22.37
CA ASN A 479 9.95 23.23 -22.98
C ASN A 479 11.36 23.84 -22.84
N THR A 480 12.19 23.38 -21.92
CA THR A 480 13.49 24.00 -21.61
C THR A 480 14.68 23.08 -21.86
N SER A 481 14.45 21.76 -22.01
CA SER A 481 15.52 20.80 -22.25
C SER A 481 16.27 21.09 -23.56
N ASN A 482 17.59 20.91 -23.48
CA ASN A 482 18.51 20.97 -24.62
C ASN A 482 18.89 19.58 -25.12
N ARG A 483 18.29 18.51 -24.56
CA ARG A 483 18.54 17.14 -24.99
C ARG A 483 18.05 16.95 -26.41
N THR A 484 18.90 16.44 -27.29
CA THR A 484 18.67 16.40 -28.74
C THR A 484 17.36 15.72 -29.11
N GLU A 485 17.06 14.58 -28.51
CA GLU A 485 15.84 13.80 -28.76
C GLU A 485 14.57 14.59 -28.40
N ILE A 486 14.59 15.34 -27.30
CA ILE A 486 13.47 16.18 -26.84
C ILE A 486 13.32 17.41 -27.73
N VAL A 487 14.43 18.05 -28.11
CA VAL A 487 14.42 19.18 -29.05
C VAL A 487 13.83 18.77 -30.39
N GLN A 488 14.21 17.60 -30.91
CA GLN A 488 13.67 17.05 -32.16
C GLN A 488 12.16 16.76 -32.04
N LEU A 489 11.71 16.17 -30.94
CA LEU A 489 10.27 15.95 -30.69
C LEU A 489 9.50 17.28 -30.64
N ARG A 490 10.05 18.28 -29.94
CA ARG A 490 9.43 19.62 -29.86
C ARG A 490 9.35 20.30 -31.22
N GLN A 491 10.41 20.23 -32.02
CA GLN A 491 10.42 20.76 -33.39
C GLN A 491 9.43 20.02 -34.30
N LYS A 492 9.35 18.69 -34.19
CA LYS A 492 8.36 17.86 -34.87
C LYS A 492 6.92 18.30 -34.53
N ASN A 493 6.66 18.68 -33.28
CA ASN A 493 5.34 19.09 -32.83
C ASN A 493 5.01 20.58 -33.05
N ALA A 494 6.01 21.44 -33.33
CA ALA A 494 5.87 22.91 -33.31
C ALA A 494 4.86 23.49 -34.30
N HIS A 495 4.52 22.76 -35.38
CA HIS A 495 3.58 23.20 -36.41
C HIS A 495 2.16 22.63 -36.21
N LEU A 496 1.96 21.77 -35.21
CA LEU A 496 0.68 21.13 -34.95
C LEU A 496 -0.19 22.01 -34.04
N GLN A 497 -1.46 22.16 -34.39
CA GLN A 497 -2.45 22.81 -33.51
C GLN A 497 -2.85 21.91 -32.33
N HIS A 498 -2.82 20.59 -32.55
CA HIS A 498 -3.11 19.57 -31.55
C HIS A 498 -2.03 18.48 -31.60
N VAL A 499 -1.49 18.13 -30.45
CA VAL A 499 -0.44 17.14 -30.26
C VAL A 499 -1.02 15.99 -29.44
N ASP A 500 -1.10 14.81 -30.06
CA ASP A 500 -1.46 13.58 -29.38
C ASP A 500 -0.30 13.03 -28.52
N PRO A 501 -0.59 12.20 -27.51
CA PRO A 501 0.42 11.42 -26.79
C PRO A 501 1.40 10.68 -27.73
N PRO A 502 2.73 10.82 -27.55
CA PRO A 502 3.69 10.13 -28.40
C PRO A 502 3.62 8.60 -28.26
N PRO A 503 3.96 7.83 -29.31
CA PRO A 503 4.02 6.39 -29.23
C PRO A 503 5.11 5.92 -28.24
N PHE A 504 4.93 4.75 -27.65
CA PHE A 504 5.81 4.18 -26.60
C PHE A 504 7.31 4.21 -26.92
N ASN A 505 7.68 4.03 -28.19
CA ASN A 505 9.05 3.96 -28.66
C ASN A 505 9.59 5.30 -29.21
N ASP A 506 8.86 6.41 -29.10
CA ASP A 506 9.35 7.72 -29.52
C ASP A 506 10.59 8.13 -28.69
N PRO A 507 11.74 8.43 -29.33
CA PRO A 507 12.98 8.75 -28.62
C PRO A 507 12.88 9.98 -27.72
N GLY A 508 12.18 11.04 -28.16
CA GLY A 508 12.03 12.27 -27.38
C GLY A 508 11.14 12.06 -26.16
N TYR A 509 10.11 11.24 -26.28
CA TYR A 509 9.27 10.86 -25.16
C TYR A 509 10.03 10.04 -24.11
N ARG A 510 10.79 9.03 -24.55
CA ARG A 510 11.66 8.23 -23.66
C ARG A 510 12.71 9.10 -22.98
N ALA A 511 13.30 10.03 -23.74
CA ALA A 511 14.27 10.98 -23.23
C ALA A 511 13.68 11.91 -22.15
N LEU A 512 12.44 12.39 -22.32
CA LEU A 512 11.77 13.22 -21.32
C LEU A 512 11.48 12.45 -20.03
N ILE A 513 11.11 11.17 -20.13
CA ILE A 513 10.91 10.30 -18.96
C ILE A 513 12.21 10.20 -18.15
N GLU A 514 13.33 9.98 -18.83
CA GLU A 514 14.65 9.89 -18.19
C GLU A 514 15.06 11.23 -17.56
N GLU A 515 14.83 12.34 -18.25
CA GLU A 515 15.18 13.67 -17.76
C GLU A 515 14.31 14.11 -16.56
N ASN A 516 13.05 13.66 -16.51
CA ASN A 516 12.21 13.79 -15.33
C ASN A 516 12.81 13.03 -14.13
N VAL A 517 13.30 11.81 -14.31
CA VAL A 517 14.01 11.06 -13.25
C VAL A 517 15.28 11.78 -12.80
N VAL A 518 16.11 12.23 -13.75
CA VAL A 518 17.34 12.98 -13.44
C VAL A 518 17.02 14.26 -12.65
N THR A 519 15.95 14.96 -13.02
CA THR A 519 15.49 16.16 -12.32
C THR A 519 15.02 15.83 -10.91
N GLY A 520 14.28 14.74 -10.72
CA GLY A 520 13.87 14.26 -9.38
C GLY A 520 15.08 13.96 -8.49
N VAL A 521 16.07 13.21 -8.98
CA VAL A 521 17.32 12.92 -8.24
C VAL A 521 18.04 14.21 -7.86
N ARG A 522 18.17 15.16 -8.80
CA ARG A 522 18.80 16.46 -8.55
C ARG A 522 18.07 17.24 -7.45
N ARG A 523 16.74 17.35 -7.52
CA ARG A 523 15.94 18.06 -6.52
C ARG A 523 16.09 17.48 -5.11
N ILE A 524 16.09 16.15 -5.01
CA ILE A 524 16.32 15.45 -3.72
C ILE A 524 17.73 15.75 -3.20
N ALA A 525 18.75 15.63 -4.05
CA ALA A 525 20.14 15.88 -3.68
C ALA A 525 20.39 17.34 -3.26
N GLU A 526 19.69 18.30 -3.87
CA GLU A 526 19.79 19.73 -3.58
C GLU A 526 18.92 20.17 -2.38
N SER A 527 18.05 19.29 -1.88
CA SER A 527 17.18 19.59 -0.74
C SER A 527 18.01 19.96 0.50
N SER A 528 17.47 20.85 1.34
CA SER A 528 18.14 21.24 2.60
C SER A 528 18.37 20.02 3.51
N LEU A 529 17.46 19.05 3.49
CA LEU A 529 17.57 17.83 4.28
C LEU A 529 18.81 17.01 3.90
N ILE A 530 19.00 16.71 2.61
CA ILE A 530 20.19 15.97 2.16
C ILE A 530 21.47 16.78 2.35
N ARG A 531 21.46 18.08 2.05
CA ARG A 531 22.63 18.94 2.26
C ARG A 531 23.06 19.00 3.72
N ASN A 532 22.11 19.01 4.64
CA ASN A 532 22.39 18.96 6.08
C ASN A 532 22.91 17.58 6.50
N LEU A 533 22.26 16.50 6.04
CA LEU A 533 22.70 15.12 6.31
C LEU A 533 24.16 14.89 5.87
N TYR A 534 24.52 15.35 4.68
CA TYR A 534 25.88 15.20 4.16
C TYR A 534 26.89 16.12 4.84
N SER A 535 26.46 17.22 5.47
CA SER A 535 27.36 18.11 6.22
C SER A 535 27.65 17.57 7.63
N THR A 536 26.68 16.91 8.27
CA THR A 536 26.86 16.27 9.57
C THR A 536 27.56 14.91 9.48
N ARG A 537 27.48 14.23 8.33
CA ARG A 537 28.00 12.86 8.10
C ARG A 537 27.45 11.84 9.10
N GLU A 538 26.24 12.05 9.58
CA GLU A 538 25.59 11.16 10.56
C GLU A 538 25.21 9.82 9.94
N HIS A 539 24.90 9.79 8.64
CA HIS A 539 24.39 8.61 7.97
C HIS A 539 24.70 8.64 6.46
N ASP A 540 25.17 7.50 5.93
CA ASP A 540 25.42 7.33 4.49
C ASP A 540 24.11 7.04 3.77
N LEU A 541 23.65 8.01 2.96
CA LEU A 541 22.47 7.88 2.14
C LEU A 541 22.84 8.06 0.66
N PHE A 542 22.33 7.19 -0.21
CA PHE A 542 22.56 7.25 -1.65
C PHE A 542 21.25 7.46 -2.41
N ILE A 543 21.27 8.35 -3.41
CA ILE A 543 20.11 8.66 -4.25
C ILE A 543 20.40 8.12 -5.65
N HIS A 544 19.47 7.33 -6.21
CA HIS A 544 19.64 6.64 -7.48
C HIS A 544 18.49 6.95 -8.44
N GLY A 545 18.81 7.19 -9.72
CA GLY A 545 17.83 7.36 -10.79
C GLY A 545 17.78 6.14 -11.72
N PHE A 546 16.64 5.45 -11.75
CA PHE A 546 16.40 4.25 -12.55
C PHE A 546 15.19 4.43 -13.47
N VAL A 547 15.12 3.62 -14.52
CA VAL A 547 13.95 3.54 -15.40
C VAL A 547 13.53 2.08 -15.63
N TYR A 548 12.24 1.81 -15.50
CA TYR A 548 11.64 0.51 -15.79
C TYR A 548 11.08 0.46 -17.20
N ASP A 549 11.42 -0.57 -17.96
CA ASP A 549 10.85 -0.82 -19.28
C ASP A 549 9.74 -1.85 -19.19
N ILE A 550 8.49 -1.36 -19.27
CA ILE A 550 7.28 -2.19 -19.19
C ILE A 550 7.32 -3.31 -20.24
N SER A 551 7.91 -3.09 -21.42
CA SER A 551 7.84 -4.03 -22.53
C SER A 551 8.58 -5.35 -22.27
N ASN A 552 9.60 -5.32 -21.41
CA ASN A 552 10.49 -6.46 -21.12
C ASN A 552 10.69 -6.71 -19.61
N GLY A 553 10.11 -5.84 -18.78
CA GLY A 553 10.15 -5.91 -17.33
C GLY A 553 11.50 -5.60 -16.69
N ARG A 554 12.47 -5.07 -17.44
CA ARG A 554 13.82 -4.75 -16.93
C ARG A 554 13.87 -3.38 -16.30
N VAL A 555 14.65 -3.26 -15.24
CA VAL A 555 15.10 -2.00 -14.67
C VAL A 555 16.47 -1.65 -15.25
N TYR A 556 16.64 -0.39 -15.66
CA TYR A 556 17.89 0.16 -16.18
C TYR A 556 18.40 1.28 -15.29
N ASN A 557 19.72 1.34 -15.14
CA ASN A 557 20.44 2.41 -14.48
C ASN A 557 20.66 3.59 -15.43
N LEU A 558 20.17 4.78 -15.08
CA LEU A 558 20.44 6.01 -15.82
C LEU A 558 21.84 6.57 -15.55
N GLY A 559 22.53 6.07 -14.51
CA GLY A 559 23.86 6.51 -14.09
C GLY A 559 23.90 7.85 -13.43
N VAL A 560 22.73 8.30 -12.97
CA VAL A 560 22.58 9.42 -12.07
C VAL A 560 22.47 8.80 -10.69
N SER A 561 23.56 8.86 -9.94
CA SER A 561 23.59 8.50 -8.53
C SER A 561 24.39 9.53 -7.75
N VAL A 562 23.89 9.91 -6.59
CA VAL A 562 24.49 10.90 -5.70
C VAL A 562 24.63 10.28 -4.33
N GLY A 563 25.75 10.55 -3.66
CA GLY A 563 26.02 10.08 -2.31
C GLY A 563 26.80 11.12 -1.53
N PRO A 564 27.20 10.81 -0.28
CA PRO A 564 27.93 11.74 0.55
C PRO A 564 29.27 12.16 -0.08
N PRO A 565 29.72 13.42 0.09
CA PRO A 565 30.97 13.88 -0.48
C PRO A 565 32.18 13.04 -0.03
N GLY A 566 32.91 12.48 -1.00
CA GLY A 566 34.09 11.64 -0.76
C GLY A 566 33.78 10.17 -0.49
N VAL A 567 32.50 9.77 -0.48
CA VAL A 567 32.08 8.37 -0.34
C VAL A 567 31.83 7.78 -1.73
N GLN A 568 32.36 6.59 -1.97
CA GLN A 568 32.15 5.88 -3.23
C GLN A 568 30.69 5.44 -3.35
N ILE A 569 30.07 5.72 -4.50
CA ILE A 569 28.72 5.22 -4.81
C ILE A 569 28.75 3.68 -4.85
N PRO A 570 27.82 2.99 -4.15
CA PRO A 570 27.69 1.55 -4.19
C PRO A 570 27.52 1.03 -5.62
N VAL A 571 27.97 -0.20 -5.85
CA VAL A 571 27.77 -0.86 -7.14
C VAL A 571 26.28 -0.98 -7.42
N VAL A 572 25.85 -0.48 -8.58
CA VAL A 572 24.46 -0.57 -9.02
C VAL A 572 24.30 -1.80 -9.91
N PRO A 573 23.50 -2.81 -9.51
CA PRO A 573 23.39 -4.10 -10.21
C PRO A 573 22.49 -4.06 -11.45
N PHE A 574 21.97 -2.89 -11.83
CA PHE A 574 21.14 -2.72 -13.01
C PHE A 574 21.98 -2.30 -14.23
N PRO A 575 21.72 -2.87 -15.42
CA PRO A 575 22.43 -2.49 -16.65
C PRO A 575 22.13 -1.04 -17.03
N ARG A 576 23.06 -0.38 -17.72
CA ARG A 576 22.81 0.95 -18.30
C ARG A 576 21.76 0.88 -19.40
N VAL A 577 21.06 1.98 -19.64
CA VAL A 577 20.18 2.12 -20.81
C VAL A 577 21.01 1.90 -22.09
N PRO A 578 20.61 0.99 -22.99
CA PRO A 578 21.32 0.77 -24.24
C PRO A 578 21.32 2.02 -25.13
N ALA A 579 22.48 2.36 -25.70
CA ALA A 579 22.62 3.51 -26.60
C ALA A 579 21.73 3.43 -27.86
N VAL A 580 21.27 2.24 -28.23
CA VAL A 580 20.41 1.98 -29.41
C VAL A 580 18.95 2.44 -29.21
N HIS A 581 18.59 2.86 -28.00
CA HIS A 581 17.25 3.39 -27.67
C HIS A 581 17.16 4.93 -27.68
N HIS A 582 18.24 5.62 -28.08
CA HIS A 582 18.33 7.08 -28.22
C HIS A 582 18.41 7.50 -29.68
#